data_AF-A0A1F7GZC8-F1
#
_entry.id   AF-A0A1F7GZC8-F1
#
_cell.length_a   1.000
_cell.length_b   1.000
_cell.length_c   1.000
_cell.angle_alpha   90.00
_cell.angle_beta   90.00
_cell.angle_gamma   90.00
#
_symmetry.space_group_name_H-M   'P 1'
#
loop_
_entity.id
_entity.type
_entity.pdbx_description
1 polymer ?
#
loop_
_entity_poly.entity_id
_entity_poly.type
_entity_poly.pdbx_seq_one_letter_code
_entity_poly.pdbx_strand_id
1 'polypeptide(L)'
;MLFSIFSDFKRLPKQLIHGDLNEMNALFKDGENVGIIDFALSYDPAVYDLGEFSYWIAFPWGTKKFNNGRFKLIVDTFQKNISLSALEIKLLPYMVLRRSMMDIMLTLQYYWLN
;
A
#
# COMPACT_ATOMS: atom_id res chain seq x y z
N MET A 1 -6.25 -19.54 -8.08
CA MET A 1 -6.45 -18.51 -7.04
C MET A 1 -5.55 -17.29 -7.23
N LEU A 2 -4.24 -17.45 -7.49
CA LEU A 2 -3.34 -16.32 -7.77
C LEU A 2 -3.64 -15.62 -9.12
N PHE A 3 -3.92 -16.38 -10.18
CA PHE A 3 -4.28 -15.80 -11.49
C PHE A 3 -5.49 -14.86 -11.47
N SER A 4 -6.51 -15.18 -10.67
CA SER A 4 -7.70 -14.34 -10.52
C SER A 4 -7.40 -13.04 -9.77
N ILE A 5 -6.40 -13.04 -8.88
CA ILE A 5 -5.96 -11.83 -8.18
C ILE A 5 -5.27 -10.89 -9.19
N PHE A 6 -4.36 -11.40 -10.01
CA PHE A 6 -3.69 -10.59 -11.04
C PHE A 6 -4.66 -9.96 -12.04
N SER A 7 -5.74 -10.65 -12.42
CA SER A 7 -6.78 -10.05 -13.27
C SER A 7 -7.57 -8.97 -12.54
N ASP A 8 -7.84 -9.15 -11.24
CA ASP A 8 -8.53 -8.15 -10.42
C ASP A 8 -7.69 -6.86 -10.28
N PHE A 9 -6.37 -6.97 -10.12
CA PHE A 9 -5.46 -5.81 -10.09
C PHE A 9 -5.52 -4.95 -11.35
N LYS A 10 -5.64 -5.57 -12.53
CA LYS A 10 -5.73 -4.85 -13.82
C LYS A 10 -7.02 -4.02 -13.96
N ARG A 11 -8.03 -4.29 -13.13
CA ARG A 11 -9.33 -3.61 -13.17
C ARG A 11 -9.41 -2.42 -12.21
N LEU A 12 -8.40 -2.22 -11.38
CA LEU A 12 -8.39 -1.11 -10.43
C LEU A 12 -8.24 0.24 -11.15
N PRO A 13 -8.90 1.31 -10.65
CA PRO A 13 -8.72 2.64 -11.18
C PRO A 13 -7.27 3.08 -10.98
N LYS A 14 -6.65 3.58 -12.05
CA LYS A 14 -5.27 4.09 -12.03
C LYS A 14 -5.24 5.59 -11.92
N GLN A 15 -4.23 6.11 -11.24
CA GLN A 15 -3.92 7.53 -11.16
C GLN A 15 -2.41 7.72 -10.99
N LEU A 16 -1.96 8.96 -10.97
CA LEU A 16 -0.62 9.27 -10.47
C LEU A 16 -0.57 8.96 -8.97
N ILE A 17 0.40 8.16 -8.56
CA ILE A 17 0.67 7.82 -7.15
C ILE A 17 2.04 8.34 -6.74
N HIS A 18 2.26 8.49 -5.43
CA HIS A 18 3.56 8.84 -4.86
C HIS A 18 4.60 7.76 -5.14
N GLY A 19 4.23 6.49 -4.97
CA GLY A 19 5.07 5.32 -5.28
C GLY A 19 6.15 5.00 -4.24
N ASP A 20 6.15 5.72 -3.11
CA ASP A 20 6.96 5.43 -1.91
C ASP A 20 6.38 6.18 -0.70
N LEU A 21 5.06 6.09 -0.48
CA LEU A 21 4.40 6.87 0.56
C LEU A 21 4.62 6.24 1.95
N ASN A 22 5.43 6.88 2.78
CA ASN A 22 5.79 6.40 4.12
C ASN A 22 6.03 7.55 5.11
N GLU A 23 6.21 7.24 6.40
CA GLU A 23 6.40 8.24 7.45
C GLU A 23 7.71 9.02 7.35
N MET A 24 8.75 8.47 6.71
CA MET A 24 10.02 9.14 6.48
C MET A 24 9.91 10.22 5.39
N ASN A 25 8.90 10.09 4.51
CA ASN A 25 8.61 11.00 3.42
C ASN A 25 7.53 12.04 3.77
N ALA A 26 7.06 12.06 5.02
CA ALA A 26 6.11 13.04 5.53
C ALA A 26 6.81 14.06 6.44
N LEU A 27 6.63 15.35 6.15
CA LEU A 27 7.17 16.44 6.94
C LEU A 27 6.17 16.88 7.99
N PHE A 28 6.61 16.97 9.25
CA PHE A 28 5.80 17.44 10.35
C PHE A 28 6.37 18.71 10.96
N LYS A 29 5.50 19.67 11.28
CA LYS A 29 5.81 20.87 12.04
C LYS A 29 4.72 21.08 13.08
N ASP A 30 5.13 21.22 14.34
CA ASP A 30 4.19 21.42 15.48
C ASP A 30 3.10 20.33 15.59
N GLY A 31 3.44 19.09 15.18
CA GLY A 31 2.52 17.94 15.20
C GLY A 31 1.63 17.79 13.97
N GLU A 32 1.64 18.77 13.06
CA GLU A 32 0.85 18.78 11.84
C GLU A 32 1.67 18.36 10.63
N ASN A 33 1.05 17.60 9.70
CA ASN A 33 1.69 17.31 8.42
C ASN A 33 1.68 18.58 7.56
N VAL A 34 2.87 19.04 7.17
CA VAL A 34 3.07 20.26 6.36
C VAL A 34 3.60 19.98 4.96
N GLY A 35 3.81 18.72 4.61
CA GLY A 35 4.31 18.37 3.29
C GLY A 35 4.61 16.89 3.13
N ILE A 36 4.65 16.48 1.87
CA ILE A 36 5.13 15.17 1.44
C ILE A 36 6.29 15.42 0.47
N ILE A 37 7.34 14.60 0.56
CA ILE A 37 8.58 14.73 -0.22
C ILE A 37 8.97 13.40 -0.85
N ASP A 38 9.98 13.42 -1.71
CA ASP A 38 10.60 12.24 -2.34
C ASP A 38 9.62 11.41 -3.20
N PHE A 39 9.05 12.07 -4.20
CA PHE A 39 8.09 11.46 -5.11
C PHE A 39 8.79 10.57 -6.16
N ALA A 40 8.70 9.26 -5.99
CA ALA A 40 9.15 8.29 -6.99
C ALA A 40 8.28 8.31 -8.27
N LEU A 41 6.98 8.62 -8.10
CA LEU A 41 5.93 8.75 -9.11
C LEU A 41 5.73 7.52 -10.01
N SER A 42 4.49 7.01 -10.05
CA SER A 42 4.06 6.07 -11.08
C SER A 42 2.58 6.23 -11.43
N TYR A 43 2.16 5.66 -12.57
CA TYR A 43 0.75 5.65 -12.97
C TYR A 43 0.12 4.27 -12.74
N ASP A 44 -0.42 4.09 -11.54
CA ASP A 44 -0.79 2.79 -10.98
C ASP A 44 -2.08 2.90 -10.14
N PRO A 45 -2.62 1.78 -9.64
CA PRO A 45 -3.80 1.83 -8.80
C PRO A 45 -3.63 2.73 -7.57
N ALA A 46 -4.60 3.61 -7.34
CA ALA A 46 -4.63 4.57 -6.22
C ALA A 46 -4.30 3.94 -4.86
N VAL A 47 -4.81 2.73 -4.65
CA VAL A 47 -4.70 1.98 -3.40
C VAL A 47 -3.30 1.43 -3.12
N TYR A 48 -2.35 1.58 -4.05
CA TYR A 48 -0.97 1.17 -3.85
C TYR A 48 -0.30 2.02 -2.77
N ASP A 49 -0.41 3.35 -2.84
CA ASP A 49 0.10 4.26 -1.81
C ASP A 49 -0.55 3.98 -0.45
N LEU A 50 -1.84 3.67 -0.42
CA LEU A 50 -2.54 3.29 0.81
C LEU A 50 -1.97 1.99 1.39
N GLY A 51 -1.72 0.98 0.56
CA GLY A 51 -1.14 -0.29 0.98
C GLY A 51 0.28 -0.14 1.51
N GLU A 52 1.10 0.67 0.84
CA GLU A 52 2.46 0.97 1.26
C GLU A 52 2.49 1.74 2.58
N PHE A 53 1.74 2.83 2.69
CA PHE A 53 1.63 3.58 3.93
C PHE A 53 1.07 2.72 5.08
N SER A 54 0.09 1.87 4.77
CA SER A 54 -0.47 0.92 5.73
C SER A 54 0.58 -0.08 6.25
N TYR A 55 1.48 -0.57 5.40
CA TYR A 55 2.57 -1.45 5.81
C TYR A 55 3.44 -0.76 6.86
N TRP A 56 3.92 0.44 6.55
CA TRP A 56 4.85 1.16 7.41
C TRP A 56 4.28 1.47 8.81
N ILE A 57 3.02 1.89 8.87
CA ILE A 57 2.41 2.27 10.14
C ILE A 57 1.90 1.04 10.93
N ALA A 58 1.38 0.03 10.24
CA ALA A 58 0.86 -1.19 10.88
C ALA A 58 1.95 -2.19 11.29
N PHE A 59 3.18 -2.06 10.76
CA PHE A 59 4.36 -2.80 11.19
C PHE A 59 5.42 -1.84 11.76
N PRO A 60 5.26 -1.37 13.00
CA PRO A 60 6.18 -0.41 13.59
C PRO A 60 7.64 -0.90 13.60
N TRP A 61 8.58 0.03 13.50
CA TRP A 61 10.01 -0.25 13.61
C TRP A 61 10.36 -1.09 14.84
N GLY A 62 11.23 -2.08 14.65
CA GLY A 62 11.69 -2.97 15.71
C GLY A 62 10.71 -4.09 16.07
N THR A 63 9.54 -4.19 15.42
CA THR A 63 8.60 -5.30 15.61
C THR A 63 8.14 -5.91 14.29
N LYS A 64 8.02 -7.24 14.26
CA LYS A 64 7.39 -7.97 13.15
C LYS A 64 5.89 -8.20 13.36
N LYS A 65 5.32 -7.66 14.44
CA LYS A 65 3.91 -7.85 14.78
C LYS A 65 3.04 -6.83 14.06
N PHE A 66 2.07 -7.33 13.33
CA PHE A 66 1.01 -6.53 12.73
C PHE A 66 0.13 -5.89 13.82
N ASN A 67 -0.11 -4.58 13.69
CA ASN A 67 -1.00 -3.82 14.55
C ASN A 67 -2.33 -3.54 13.83
N ASN A 68 -3.33 -4.38 14.10
CA ASN A 68 -4.66 -4.25 13.50
C ASN A 68 -5.35 -2.90 13.84
N GLY A 69 -5.13 -2.35 15.03
CA GLY A 69 -5.72 -1.07 15.43
C GLY A 69 -5.21 0.08 14.56
N ARG A 70 -3.90 0.10 14.29
CA ARG A 70 -3.29 1.09 13.38
C ARG A 70 -3.75 0.91 11.94
N PHE A 71 -3.77 -0.32 11.44
CA PHE A 71 -4.26 -0.61 10.10
C PHE A 71 -5.70 -0.12 9.92
N LYS A 72 -6.60 -0.47 10.86
CA LYS A 72 -7.98 0.00 10.84
C LYS A 72 -8.08 1.53 10.88
N LEU A 73 -7.30 2.19 11.74
CA LEU A 73 -7.31 3.66 11.83
C LEU A 73 -6.93 4.33 10.51
N ILE A 74 -5.91 3.83 9.81
CA ILE A 74 -5.47 4.35 8.51
C ILE A 74 -6.58 4.21 7.47
N VAL A 75 -7.13 3.01 7.34
CA VAL A 75 -8.19 2.70 6.35
C VAL A 75 -9.46 3.50 6.63
N ASP A 76 -9.88 3.58 7.89
CA ASP A 76 -11.05 4.37 8.29
C ASP A 76 -10.83 5.87 8.03
N THR A 77 -9.62 6.39 8.25
CA THR A 77 -9.29 7.80 8.01
C THR A 77 -9.21 8.13 6.53
N PHE A 78 -8.60 7.26 5.72
CA PHE A 78 -8.56 7.41 4.27
C PHE A 78 -9.98 7.47 3.69
N GLN A 79 -10.86 6.57 4.15
CA GLN A 79 -12.24 6.49 3.70
C GLN A 79 -13.13 7.69 4.06
N LYS A 80 -12.68 8.60 4.94
CA LYS A 80 -13.38 9.87 5.19
C LYS A 80 -13.31 10.82 3.99
N ASN A 81 -12.26 10.71 3.17
CA ASN A 81 -12.03 11.58 2.03
C ASN A 81 -12.23 10.85 0.70
N ILE A 82 -11.92 9.56 0.63
CA ILE A 82 -11.97 8.76 -0.59
C ILE A 82 -12.64 7.41 -0.29
N SER A 83 -13.82 7.18 -0.85
CA SER A 83 -14.50 5.89 -0.71
C SER A 83 -13.79 4.80 -1.51
N LEU A 84 -13.41 3.71 -0.83
CA LEU A 84 -12.84 2.53 -1.47
C LEU A 84 -13.96 1.63 -2.01
N SER A 85 -13.81 1.15 -3.24
CA SER A 85 -14.68 0.12 -3.79
C SER A 85 -14.50 -1.22 -3.07
N ALA A 86 -15.48 -2.12 -3.22
CA ALA A 86 -15.37 -3.47 -2.68
C ALA A 86 -14.15 -4.23 -3.23
N LEU A 87 -13.76 -3.97 -4.48
CA LEU A 87 -12.58 -4.59 -5.09
C LEU A 87 -11.29 -4.07 -4.46
N GLU A 88 -11.20 -2.77 -4.21
CA GLU A 88 -10.07 -2.14 -3.54
C GLU A 88 -9.90 -2.63 -2.10
N ILE A 89 -10.99 -2.72 -1.34
CA ILE A 89 -10.99 -3.26 0.03
C ILE A 89 -10.54 -4.73 0.01
N LYS A 90 -11.06 -5.54 -0.92
CA LYS A 90 -10.67 -6.95 -1.09
C LYS A 90 -9.17 -7.09 -1.38
N LEU A 91 -8.60 -6.18 -2.17
CA LEU A 91 -7.20 -6.28 -2.61
C LEU A 91 -6.20 -5.61 -1.66
N LEU A 92 -6.64 -4.74 -0.74
CA LEU A 92 -5.77 -3.98 0.15
C LEU A 92 -4.75 -4.83 0.95
N PRO A 93 -5.10 -6.01 1.50
CA PRO A 93 -4.11 -6.87 2.17
C PRO A 93 -2.97 -7.29 1.23
N TYR A 94 -3.24 -7.49 -0.07
CA TYR A 94 -2.22 -7.84 -1.05
C TYR A 94 -1.33 -6.66 -1.40
N MET A 95 -1.81 -5.42 -1.27
CA MET A 95 -0.99 -4.21 -1.45
C MET A 95 0.03 -4.06 -0.32
N VAL A 96 -0.42 -4.30 0.92
CA VAL A 96 0.46 -4.36 2.10
C VAL A 96 1.54 -5.43 1.90
N LEU A 97 1.15 -6.60 1.36
CA LEU A 97 2.09 -7.69 1.05
C LEU A 97 3.01 -7.39 -0.13
N ARG A 98 2.54 -6.65 -1.14
CA ARG A 98 3.35 -6.21 -2.28
C ARG A 98 4.57 -5.44 -1.78
N ARG A 99 4.36 -4.49 -0.86
CA ARG A 99 5.46 -3.74 -0.24
C ARG A 99 6.41 -4.65 0.56
N SER A 100 5.89 -5.71 1.15
CA SER A 100 6.66 -6.66 1.96
C SER A 100 7.28 -7.83 1.17
N MET A 101 7.56 -7.69 -0.14
CA MET A 101 8.31 -8.64 -1.01
C MET A 101 7.50 -9.54 -1.98
N MET A 102 6.23 -9.27 -2.27
CA MET A 102 5.46 -10.16 -3.16
C MET A 102 5.98 -10.19 -4.61
N ASP A 103 6.39 -9.06 -5.17
CA ASP A 103 6.85 -8.98 -6.57
C ASP A 103 8.18 -9.74 -6.79
N ILE A 104 9.10 -9.68 -5.82
CA ILE A 104 10.39 -10.40 -5.87
C ILE A 104 10.17 -11.91 -5.68
N MET A 105 9.35 -12.30 -4.69
CA MET A 105 9.10 -13.72 -4.43
C MET A 105 8.38 -14.41 -5.58
N LEU A 106 7.37 -13.78 -6.19
CA LEU A 106 6.60 -14.36 -7.28
C LEU A 106 7.39 -14.40 -8.60
N THR A 107 8.21 -13.38 -8.87
CA THR A 107 9.09 -13.35 -10.05
C THR A 107 10.20 -14.38 -9.95
N LEU A 108 10.87 -14.49 -8.80
CA LEU A 108 11.90 -15.52 -8.58
C LEU A 108 11.30 -16.93 -8.63
N GLN A 109 10.10 -17.13 -8.08
CA GLN A 109 9.43 -18.42 -8.15
C GLN A 109 9.05 -18.81 -9.60
N TYR A 110 8.55 -17.88 -10.41
CA TYR A 110 8.23 -18.15 -11.81
C TYR A 110 9.48 -18.48 -12.63
N TYR A 111 10.55 -17.70 -12.48
CA TYR A 111 11.85 -17.92 -13.15
C TYR A 111 12.52 -19.23 -12.72
N TRP A 112 12.30 -19.70 -11.50
CA TRP A 112 12.92 -20.94 -11.01
C TRP A 112 12.14 -22.21 -11.39
N LEU A 113 10.85 -22.08 -11.70
CA LEU A 113 9.97 -23.20 -12.04
C LEU A 113 9.73 -23.38 -13.55
N ASN A 114 10.24 -22.47 -14.38
CA ASN A 114 10.19 -22.53 -15.85
C ASN A 114 11.57 -22.24 -16.41
#